data_AF-A0A0J8B0I5-F1
#
_entry.id   AF-A0A0J8B0I5-F1
#
_cell.length_a   1.000
_cell.length_b   1.000
_cell.length_c   1.000
_cell.angle_alpha   90.00
_cell.angle_beta   90.00
_cell.angle_gamma   90.00
#
_symmetry.space_group_name_H-M   'P 1'
#
loop_
_entity.id
_entity.type
_entity.pdbx_description
1 polymer ?
#
loop_
_entity_poly.entity_id
_entity_poly.type
_entity_poly.pdbx_seq_one_letter_code
_entity_poly.pdbx_strand_id
1 'polypeptide(L)'
;FRKIEDACWSTLVANDDFVQCLDAKGVRSDALRIHAEILFCLRGLKAVVIASEIPARYRGYFWDNVVVPSGIDGFKSDQAEIVVRQLDQLQSPCLDLSGSLVFINIRHSFYPQVGPNLFSRPSVSDSTLARLLNYPVALDTVVPDQAVEIAYRLKECGTISMTYVANRNDLNRVQQHFKMFCDRAGILLELDVANLSSREGAR
;
A
#
# COMPACT_ATOMS: atom_id res chain seq x y z
N PHE A 1 -12.79 -7.36 6.47
CA PHE A 1 -11.75 -7.11 5.45
C PHE A 1 -10.74 -8.26 5.35
N ARG A 2 -9.73 -8.40 6.23
CA ARG A 2 -8.65 -9.42 6.14
C ARG A 2 -9.11 -10.81 5.68
N LYS A 3 -10.04 -11.45 6.41
CA LYS A 3 -10.54 -12.80 6.07
C LYS A 3 -11.12 -12.91 4.65
N ILE A 4 -11.78 -11.86 4.17
CA ILE A 4 -12.42 -11.83 2.85
C ILE A 4 -11.35 -11.62 1.76
N GLU A 5 -10.41 -10.71 2.00
CA GLU A 5 -9.27 -10.51 1.11
C GLU A 5 -8.43 -11.79 0.98
N ASP A 6 -8.10 -12.44 2.11
CA ASP A 6 -7.34 -13.69 2.10
C ASP A 6 -8.04 -14.80 1.31
N ALA A 7 -9.37 -14.92 1.47
CA ALA A 7 -10.17 -15.88 0.71
C ALA A 7 -10.16 -15.56 -0.80
N CYS A 8 -10.36 -14.31 -1.18
CA CYS A 8 -10.32 -13.84 -2.56
C CYS A 8 -8.98 -14.17 -3.23
N TRP A 9 -7.86 -13.84 -2.56
CA TRP A 9 -6.54 -14.16 -3.08
C TRP A 9 -6.29 -15.66 -3.15
N SER A 10 -6.75 -16.44 -2.17
CA SER A 10 -6.63 -17.90 -2.20
C SER A 10 -7.37 -18.52 -3.41
N THR A 11 -8.50 -17.95 -3.79
CA THR A 11 -9.23 -18.35 -5.01
C THR A 11 -8.49 -17.93 -6.28
N LEU A 12 -7.98 -16.70 -6.34
CA LEU A 12 -7.32 -16.18 -7.55
C LEU A 12 -5.95 -16.81 -7.81
N VAL A 13 -5.17 -17.17 -6.79
CA VAL A 13 -3.88 -17.86 -7.00
C VAL A 13 -4.06 -19.29 -7.52
N ALA A 14 -5.26 -19.85 -7.44
CA ALA A 14 -5.60 -21.12 -8.10
C ALA A 14 -5.94 -20.96 -9.60
N ASN A 15 -5.97 -19.72 -10.12
CA ASN A 15 -6.24 -19.41 -11.51
C ASN A 15 -4.92 -19.14 -12.25
N ASP A 16 -4.55 -20.00 -13.20
CA ASP A 16 -3.29 -19.90 -13.95
C ASP A 16 -3.15 -18.58 -14.72
N ASP A 17 -4.24 -18.05 -15.29
CA ASP A 17 -4.24 -16.77 -16.01
C ASP A 17 -3.93 -15.61 -15.05
N PHE A 18 -4.41 -15.68 -13.80
CA PHE A 18 -4.08 -14.68 -12.79
C PHE A 18 -2.59 -14.75 -12.41
N VAL A 19 -2.08 -15.95 -12.14
CA VAL A 19 -0.67 -16.16 -11.77
C VAL A 19 0.27 -15.70 -12.91
N GLN A 20 0.00 -16.08 -14.15
CA GLN A 20 0.77 -15.63 -15.32
C GLN A 20 0.78 -14.11 -15.46
N CYS A 21 -0.35 -13.44 -15.14
CA CYS A 21 -0.41 -11.98 -15.17
C CYS A 21 0.44 -11.31 -14.10
N LEU A 22 0.54 -11.91 -12.91
CA LEU A 22 1.41 -11.42 -11.85
C LEU A 22 2.89 -11.65 -12.18
N ASP A 23 3.23 -12.83 -12.67
CA ASP A 23 4.60 -13.20 -13.05
C ASP A 23 5.12 -12.29 -14.17
N ALA A 24 4.30 -12.02 -15.19
CA ALA A 24 4.63 -11.10 -16.28
C ALA A 24 4.91 -9.66 -15.79
N LYS A 25 4.42 -9.29 -14.60
CA LYS A 25 4.66 -7.99 -13.95
C LYS A 25 5.74 -8.04 -12.87
N GLY A 26 6.30 -9.22 -12.58
CA GLY A 26 7.23 -9.42 -11.46
C GLY A 26 6.60 -9.16 -10.08
N VAL A 27 5.27 -9.24 -9.97
CA VAL A 27 4.53 -9.00 -8.73
C VAL A 27 4.33 -10.32 -8.00
N ARG A 28 4.68 -10.38 -6.73
CA ARG A 28 4.39 -11.55 -5.89
C ARG A 28 2.97 -11.48 -5.34
N SER A 29 2.33 -12.62 -5.16
CA SER A 29 0.96 -12.70 -4.63
C SER A 29 0.82 -12.13 -3.21
N ASP A 30 1.88 -12.15 -2.39
CA ASP A 30 1.88 -11.54 -1.06
C ASP A 30 1.92 -10.00 -1.10
N ALA A 31 2.43 -9.40 -2.17
CA ALA A 31 2.43 -7.95 -2.38
C ALA A 31 1.03 -7.37 -2.72
N LEU A 32 0.05 -8.23 -3.03
CA LEU A 32 -1.33 -7.81 -3.32
C LEU A 32 -2.17 -7.55 -2.08
N ARG A 33 -1.71 -8.01 -0.91
CA ARG A 33 -2.45 -7.91 0.35
C ARG A 33 -2.36 -6.49 0.87
N ILE A 34 -3.51 -5.82 0.96
CA ILE A 34 -3.61 -4.45 1.47
C ILE A 34 -4.28 -4.37 2.83
N HIS A 35 -4.85 -5.45 3.39
CA HIS A 35 -5.59 -5.38 4.67
C HIS A 35 -4.81 -4.76 5.83
N ALA A 36 -3.50 -4.94 5.85
CA ALA A 36 -2.66 -4.38 6.90
C ALA A 36 -2.49 -2.86 6.74
N GLU A 37 -2.39 -2.35 5.51
CA GLU A 37 -2.46 -0.91 5.26
C GLU A 37 -3.87 -0.35 5.52
N ILE A 38 -4.92 -1.11 5.21
CA ILE A 38 -6.30 -0.75 5.57
C ILE A 38 -6.44 -0.63 7.10
N LEU A 39 -5.81 -1.51 7.87
CA LEU A 39 -5.78 -1.39 9.32
C LEU A 39 -5.13 -0.05 9.76
N PHE A 40 -4.06 0.40 9.10
CA PHE A 40 -3.46 1.70 9.38
C PHE A 40 -4.42 2.87 9.07
N CYS A 41 -5.18 2.79 7.97
CA CYS A 41 -6.25 3.76 7.68
C CYS A 41 -7.34 3.77 8.75
N LEU A 42 -7.80 2.59 9.19
CA LEU A 42 -8.84 2.44 10.21
C LEU A 42 -8.39 2.95 11.59
N ARG A 43 -7.08 2.90 11.88
CA ARG A 43 -6.47 3.45 13.09
C ARG A 43 -6.08 4.93 12.98
N GLY A 44 -6.38 5.59 11.86
CA GLY A 44 -6.07 7.00 11.64
C GLY A 44 -4.57 7.30 11.48
N LEU A 45 -3.77 6.32 11.07
CA LEU A 45 -2.32 6.48 10.80
C LEU A 45 -2.03 6.89 9.36
N LYS A 46 -2.91 6.46 8.46
CA LYS A 46 -2.85 6.78 7.03
C LYS A 46 -4.15 7.44 6.62
N ALA A 47 -4.04 8.47 5.79
CA ALA A 47 -5.20 9.06 5.14
C ALA A 47 -5.67 8.21 3.95
N VAL A 48 -4.73 7.54 3.29
CA VAL A 48 -4.93 6.88 2.00
C VAL A 48 -4.15 5.58 1.91
N VAL A 49 -4.77 4.58 1.28
CA VAL A 49 -4.13 3.38 0.75
C VAL A 49 -4.52 3.22 -0.71
N ILE A 50 -3.56 2.90 -1.58
CA ILE A 50 -3.78 2.66 -3.00
C ILE A 50 -3.48 1.19 -3.28
N ALA A 51 -4.45 0.48 -3.86
CA ALA A 51 -4.26 -0.89 -4.32
C ALA A 51 -3.67 -0.89 -5.74
N SER A 52 -2.39 -0.50 -5.85
CA SER A 52 -1.68 -0.34 -7.12
C SER A 52 -1.44 -1.66 -7.84
N GLU A 53 -1.19 -2.73 -7.08
CA GLU A 53 -0.72 -4.00 -7.60
C GLU A 53 -1.84 -4.89 -8.20
N ILE A 54 -3.11 -4.51 -8.03
CA ILE A 54 -4.24 -5.28 -8.58
C ILE A 54 -4.32 -5.05 -10.10
N PRO A 55 -4.14 -6.10 -10.94
CA PRO A 55 -4.19 -5.92 -12.38
C PRO A 55 -5.56 -5.43 -12.84
N ALA A 56 -5.58 -4.54 -13.84
CA ALA A 56 -6.77 -3.81 -14.29
C ALA A 56 -8.02 -4.70 -14.47
N ARG A 57 -7.87 -5.86 -15.13
CA ARG A 57 -8.97 -6.81 -15.38
C ARG A 57 -9.56 -7.45 -14.13
N TYR A 58 -8.83 -7.49 -13.01
CA TYR A 58 -9.29 -8.06 -11.74
C TYR A 58 -9.76 -7.00 -10.74
N ARG A 59 -9.68 -5.70 -11.06
CA ARG A 59 -10.14 -4.64 -10.15
C ARG A 59 -11.64 -4.71 -9.87
N GLY A 60 -12.44 -5.00 -10.91
CA GLY A 60 -13.89 -5.25 -10.74
C GLY A 60 -14.16 -6.48 -9.89
N TYR A 61 -13.43 -7.58 -10.14
CA TYR A 61 -13.54 -8.78 -9.31
C TYR A 61 -13.19 -8.50 -7.84
N PHE A 62 -12.12 -7.75 -7.57
CA PHE A 62 -11.75 -7.36 -6.21
C PHE A 62 -12.79 -6.44 -5.55
N TRP A 63 -13.40 -5.54 -6.32
CA TRP A 63 -14.51 -4.71 -5.85
C TRP A 63 -15.68 -5.58 -5.37
N ASP A 64 -16.15 -6.48 -6.22
CA ASP A 64 -17.33 -7.33 -5.96
C ASP A 64 -17.08 -8.38 -4.87
N ASN A 65 -15.85 -8.88 -4.74
CA ASN A 65 -15.52 -10.00 -3.84
C ASN A 65 -14.80 -9.56 -2.56
N VAL A 66 -14.27 -8.34 -2.48
CA VAL A 66 -13.56 -7.84 -1.29
C VAL A 66 -14.15 -6.53 -0.79
N VAL A 67 -14.21 -5.49 -1.63
CA VAL A 67 -14.65 -4.15 -1.18
C VAL A 67 -16.09 -4.19 -0.70
N VAL A 68 -17.02 -4.61 -1.56
CA VAL A 68 -18.46 -4.65 -1.24
C VAL A 68 -18.76 -5.61 -0.07
N PRO A 69 -18.32 -6.88 -0.08
CA PRO A 69 -18.69 -7.83 0.97
C PRO A 69 -18.03 -7.53 2.32
N SER A 70 -16.91 -6.79 2.32
CA SER A 70 -16.25 -6.40 3.57
C SER A 70 -16.91 -5.24 4.29
N GLY A 71 -17.81 -4.50 3.63
CA GLY A 71 -18.44 -3.30 4.17
C GLY A 71 -17.44 -2.18 4.47
N ILE A 72 -16.28 -2.18 3.81
CA ILE A 72 -15.23 -1.18 4.05
C ILE A 72 -15.58 0.17 3.44
N ASP A 73 -16.26 0.18 2.29
CA ASP A 73 -16.78 1.41 1.70
C ASP A 73 -18.02 1.88 2.48
N GLY A 74 -17.95 3.09 3.03
CA GLY A 74 -18.94 3.60 3.98
C GLY A 74 -18.72 3.14 5.43
N PHE A 75 -17.62 2.44 5.74
CA PHE A 75 -17.28 2.10 7.12
C PHE A 75 -17.10 3.35 7.98
N LYS A 76 -17.64 3.33 9.21
CA LYS A 76 -17.59 4.45 10.13
C LYS A 76 -17.29 4.04 11.58
N SER A 77 -16.37 4.76 12.20
CA SER A 77 -16.06 4.71 13.63
C SER A 77 -15.66 6.10 14.15
N ASP A 78 -15.33 6.21 15.43
CA ASP A 78 -14.80 7.46 16.00
C ASP A 78 -13.48 7.89 15.33
N GLN A 79 -12.68 6.90 14.88
CA GLN A 79 -11.34 7.11 14.33
C GLN A 79 -11.29 7.13 12.79
N ALA A 80 -12.28 6.56 12.11
CA ALA A 80 -12.21 6.38 10.66
C ALA A 80 -13.56 6.53 9.94
N GLU A 81 -13.53 7.34 8.89
CA GLU A 81 -14.47 7.54 7.79
C GLU A 81 -14.04 6.89 6.48
N ILE A 82 -14.31 5.63 6.12
CA ILE A 82 -13.71 5.07 4.90
C ILE A 82 -14.62 5.25 3.67
N VAL A 83 -14.04 5.83 2.61
CA VAL A 83 -14.63 5.89 1.27
C VAL A 83 -13.67 5.26 0.28
N VAL A 84 -14.18 4.40 -0.59
CA VAL A 84 -13.39 3.78 -1.67
C VAL A 84 -13.71 4.43 -3.00
N ARG A 85 -12.69 4.80 -3.76
CA ARG A 85 -12.83 5.39 -5.09
C ARG A 85 -11.85 4.76 -6.07
N GLN A 86 -12.15 4.89 -7.35
CA GLN A 86 -11.21 4.58 -8.41
C GLN A 86 -10.52 5.87 -8.88
N LEU A 87 -9.21 5.80 -9.15
CA LEU A 87 -8.49 6.89 -9.80
C LEU A 87 -8.81 6.88 -11.30
N ASP A 88 -9.12 8.04 -11.87
CA ASP A 88 -9.24 8.16 -13.32
C ASP A 88 -7.83 8.10 -13.96
N GLN A 89 -7.03 9.13 -13.69
CA GLN A 89 -5.64 9.23 -14.11
C GLN A 89 -4.79 9.77 -12.97
N LEU A 90 -3.72 9.05 -12.64
CA LEU A 90 -2.72 9.53 -11.69
C LEU A 90 -1.38 8.86 -11.99
N GLN A 91 -0.39 9.67 -12.31
CA GLN A 91 0.97 9.22 -12.59
C GLN A 91 1.99 10.00 -11.77
N SER A 92 3.06 9.32 -11.38
CA SER A 92 4.30 9.93 -10.94
C SER A 92 5.43 9.52 -11.91
N PRO A 93 6.62 10.15 -11.84
CA PRO A 93 7.76 9.72 -12.65
C PRO A 93 8.07 8.21 -12.53
N CYS A 94 7.86 7.62 -11.34
CA CYS A 94 8.15 6.22 -11.10
C CYS A 94 6.94 5.27 -11.19
N LEU A 95 5.69 5.76 -11.12
CA LEU A 95 4.51 4.92 -10.96
C LEU A 95 3.33 5.37 -11.83
N ASP A 96 2.64 4.40 -12.44
CA ASP A 96 1.30 4.60 -13.01
C ASP A 96 0.25 3.99 -12.10
N LEU A 97 -0.57 4.84 -11.49
CA LEU A 97 -1.61 4.45 -10.55
C LEU A 97 -3.01 4.54 -11.17
N SER A 98 -3.10 4.79 -12.47
CA SER A 98 -4.37 5.01 -13.17
C SER A 98 -5.31 3.80 -13.05
N GLY A 99 -6.57 4.09 -12.77
CA GLY A 99 -7.60 3.09 -12.52
C GLY A 99 -7.46 2.30 -11.22
N SER A 100 -6.48 2.59 -10.36
CA SER A 100 -6.31 1.88 -9.09
C SER A 100 -7.43 2.23 -8.10
N LEU A 101 -7.73 1.29 -7.20
CA LEU A 101 -8.66 1.52 -6.09
C LEU A 101 -7.93 2.25 -4.95
N VAL A 102 -8.61 3.22 -4.37
CA VAL A 102 -8.08 4.09 -3.31
C VAL A 102 -9.04 4.08 -2.14
N PHE A 103 -8.50 3.74 -0.97
CA PHE A 103 -9.23 3.70 0.30
C PHE A 103 -8.85 4.94 1.09
N ILE A 104 -9.83 5.79 1.37
CA ILE A 104 -9.60 7.12 1.94
C ILE A 104 -10.26 7.20 3.30
N ASN A 105 -9.51 7.52 4.33
CA ASN A 105 -10.06 7.92 5.61
C ASN A 105 -10.37 9.42 5.61
N ILE A 106 -11.64 9.78 5.40
CA ILE A 106 -12.09 11.18 5.33
C ILE A 106 -12.10 11.89 6.69
N ARG A 107 -11.97 11.14 7.80
CA ARG A 107 -11.78 11.71 9.16
C ARG A 107 -10.32 12.03 9.46
N HIS A 108 -9.38 11.57 8.64
CA HIS A 108 -7.96 11.81 8.85
C HIS A 108 -7.64 13.30 8.65
N SER A 109 -6.80 13.89 9.51
CA SER A 109 -6.45 15.33 9.45
C SER A 109 -5.79 15.75 8.13
N PHE A 110 -5.14 14.80 7.45
CA PHE A 110 -4.51 14.98 6.13
C PHE A 110 -5.47 14.81 4.94
N TYR A 111 -6.73 14.40 5.16
CA TYR A 111 -7.74 14.23 4.10
C TYR A 111 -7.91 15.46 3.18
N PRO A 112 -7.89 16.72 3.68
CA PRO A 112 -8.02 17.89 2.81
C PRO A 112 -6.95 17.98 1.70
N GLN A 113 -5.80 17.33 1.89
CA GLN A 113 -4.74 17.27 0.89
C GLN A 113 -4.96 16.14 -0.13
N VAL A 114 -5.80 15.15 0.16
CA VAL A 114 -6.00 13.96 -0.68
C VAL A 114 -6.72 14.32 -1.98
N GLY A 115 -7.87 14.99 -1.88
CA GLY A 115 -8.69 15.39 -3.03
C GLY A 115 -7.90 16.11 -4.12
N PRO A 116 -7.30 17.27 -3.81
CA PRO A 116 -6.59 18.08 -4.79
C PRO A 116 -5.38 17.40 -5.44
N ASN A 117 -4.76 16.43 -4.77
CA ASN A 117 -3.57 15.77 -5.28
C ASN A 117 -3.86 14.45 -6.00
N LEU A 118 -4.86 13.68 -5.57
CA LEU A 118 -5.15 12.37 -6.18
C LEU A 118 -6.23 12.43 -7.26
N PHE A 119 -7.20 13.34 -7.14
CA PHE A 119 -8.40 13.34 -8.01
C PHE A 119 -8.50 14.57 -8.92
N SER A 120 -7.69 15.60 -8.69
CA SER A 120 -7.75 16.85 -9.47
C SER A 120 -6.56 17.04 -10.40
N ARG A 121 -5.59 16.12 -10.40
CA ARG A 121 -4.36 16.22 -11.19
C ARG A 121 -4.06 14.88 -11.85
N PRO A 122 -3.72 14.87 -13.15
CA PRO A 122 -3.30 13.65 -13.83
C PRO A 122 -1.90 13.20 -13.41
N SER A 123 -1.08 14.10 -12.85
CA SER A 123 0.27 13.79 -12.41
C SER A 123 0.68 14.51 -11.12
N VAL A 124 1.53 13.84 -10.35
CA VAL A 124 2.13 14.34 -9.09
C VAL A 124 3.59 13.89 -8.99
N SER A 125 4.42 14.58 -8.21
CA SER A 125 5.77 14.09 -7.92
C SER A 125 5.75 12.88 -6.99
N ASP A 126 6.76 12.01 -7.06
CA ASP A 126 6.91 10.89 -6.12
C ASP A 126 7.04 11.37 -4.68
N SER A 127 7.67 12.53 -4.46
CA SER A 127 7.68 13.20 -3.14
C SER A 127 6.28 13.58 -2.63
N THR A 128 5.40 14.03 -3.51
CA THR A 128 4.00 14.33 -3.15
C THR A 128 3.24 13.04 -2.84
N LEU A 129 3.44 12.01 -3.66
CA LEU A 129 2.81 10.71 -3.49
C LEU A 129 3.26 10.03 -2.19
N ALA A 130 4.56 10.00 -1.91
CA ALA A 130 5.11 9.46 -0.67
C ALA A 130 4.52 10.17 0.56
N ARG A 131 4.38 11.50 0.52
CA ARG A 131 3.74 12.26 1.60
C ARG A 131 2.26 11.90 1.77
N LEU A 132 1.50 11.76 0.68
CA LEU A 132 0.07 11.40 0.72
C LEU A 132 -0.14 10.00 1.29
N LEU A 133 0.73 9.07 0.92
CA LEU A 133 0.72 7.68 1.36
C LEU A 133 1.47 7.47 2.68
N ASN A 134 1.93 8.53 3.33
CA ASN A 134 2.71 8.47 4.57
C ASN A 134 3.89 7.47 4.48
N TYR A 135 4.67 7.55 3.39
CA TYR A 135 5.97 6.89 3.27
C TYR A 135 7.07 7.86 3.69
N PRO A 136 8.08 7.38 4.43
CA PRO A 136 9.18 8.23 4.88
C PRO A 136 10.17 8.58 3.76
N VAL A 137 10.12 7.92 2.61
CA VAL A 137 11.05 8.17 1.49
C VAL A 137 10.25 8.18 0.20
N ALA A 138 10.69 9.01 -0.75
CA ALA A 138 10.09 9.10 -2.07
C ALA A 138 10.95 8.37 -3.10
N LEU A 139 10.32 7.70 -4.07
CA LEU A 139 11.03 6.86 -5.03
C LEU A 139 12.02 7.66 -5.89
N ASP A 140 11.68 8.90 -6.23
CA ASP A 140 12.55 9.84 -6.97
C ASP A 140 13.85 10.21 -6.22
N THR A 141 13.93 9.93 -4.92
CA THR A 141 15.13 10.17 -4.09
C THR A 141 16.00 8.93 -3.88
N VAL A 142 15.56 7.76 -4.36
CA VAL A 142 16.29 6.50 -4.17
C VAL A 142 17.41 6.37 -5.20
N VAL A 143 18.63 6.11 -4.72
CA VAL A 143 19.81 5.80 -5.52
C VAL A 143 19.97 4.28 -5.59
N PRO A 144 19.99 3.65 -6.78
CA PRO A 144 19.98 2.19 -6.94
C PRO A 144 21.04 1.45 -6.09
N ASP A 145 22.28 1.94 -6.08
CA ASP A 145 23.39 1.29 -5.36
C ASP A 145 23.27 1.37 -3.83
N GLN A 146 22.40 2.25 -3.33
CA GLN A 146 22.13 2.43 -1.90
C GLN A 146 20.75 1.91 -1.50
N ALA A 147 20.00 1.35 -2.44
CA ALA A 147 18.62 0.96 -2.26
C ALA A 147 18.50 -0.26 -1.33
N VAL A 148 17.65 -0.11 -0.31
CA VAL A 148 17.23 -1.17 0.59
C VAL A 148 15.72 -1.31 0.54
N GLU A 149 15.25 -2.54 0.59
CA GLU A 149 13.83 -2.83 0.78
C GLU A 149 13.51 -2.77 2.27
N ILE A 150 12.53 -1.96 2.62
CA ILE A 150 11.98 -1.84 3.97
C ILE A 150 10.65 -2.57 4.00
N ALA A 151 10.45 -3.41 5.02
CA ALA A 151 9.16 -4.03 5.27
C ALA A 151 8.75 -3.87 6.73
N TYR A 152 7.50 -3.46 6.95
CA TYR A 152 6.88 -3.52 8.28
C TYR A 152 6.05 -4.80 8.33
N ARG A 153 6.21 -5.64 9.37
CA ARG A 153 5.41 -6.87 9.54
C ARG A 153 4.57 -6.82 10.80
N LEU A 154 3.35 -7.36 10.72
CA LEU A 154 2.55 -7.64 11.91
C LEU A 154 3.21 -8.78 12.68
N LYS A 155 3.63 -8.54 13.92
CA LYS A 155 4.30 -9.55 14.75
C LYS A 155 3.42 -10.77 15.05
N GLU A 156 2.10 -10.56 15.16
CA GLU A 156 1.14 -11.61 15.49
C GLU A 156 1.07 -12.72 14.42
N CYS A 157 1.21 -12.36 13.13
CA CYS A 157 0.96 -13.28 12.02
C CYS A 157 2.04 -13.24 10.93
N GLY A 158 3.13 -12.50 11.13
CA GLY A 158 4.24 -12.36 10.18
C GLY A 158 3.86 -11.67 8.85
N THR A 159 2.64 -11.15 8.73
CA THR A 159 2.13 -10.60 7.48
C THR A 159 2.79 -9.25 7.21
N ILE A 160 3.30 -9.10 5.98
CA ILE A 160 3.82 -7.84 5.48
C ILE A 160 2.70 -6.81 5.50
N SER A 161 2.93 -5.72 6.23
CA SER A 161 1.99 -4.63 6.38
C SER A 161 2.16 -3.55 5.34
N MET A 162 3.42 -3.28 4.99
CA MET A 162 3.81 -2.20 4.09
C MET A 162 5.22 -2.51 3.63
N THR A 163 5.50 -2.32 2.34
CA THR A 163 6.85 -2.35 1.79
C THR A 163 7.13 -1.08 1.00
N TYR A 164 8.39 -0.66 1.01
CA TYR A 164 8.87 0.44 0.18
C TYR A 164 10.38 0.38 0.07
N VAL A 165 10.94 1.14 -0.87
CA VAL A 165 12.38 1.26 -1.06
C VAL A 165 12.88 2.57 -0.45
N ALA A 166 14.02 2.51 0.21
CA ALA A 166 14.71 3.66 0.79
C ALA A 166 16.21 3.58 0.51
N ASN A 167 16.95 4.68 0.71
CA ASN A 167 18.42 4.59 0.75
C ASN A 167 18.88 4.11 2.13
N ARG A 168 20.03 3.45 2.20
CA ARG A 168 20.70 3.12 3.48
C ARG A 168 20.88 4.33 4.40
N ASN A 169 21.11 5.51 3.82
CA ASN A 169 21.30 6.75 4.58
C ASN A 169 19.99 7.28 5.18
N ASP A 170 18.82 6.79 4.74
CA ASP A 170 17.50 7.17 5.25
C ASP A 170 17.05 6.31 6.44
N LEU A 171 17.86 5.35 6.90
CA LEU A 171 17.45 4.39 7.93
C LEU A 171 17.04 5.04 9.26
N ASN A 172 17.65 6.17 9.63
CA ASN A 172 17.22 6.94 10.81
C ASN A 172 15.78 7.46 10.65
N ARG A 173 15.42 7.95 9.46
CA ARG A 173 14.07 8.43 9.15
C ARG A 173 13.07 7.28 9.10
N VAL A 174 13.47 6.14 8.55
CA VAL A 174 12.69 4.89 8.54
C VAL A 174 12.39 4.41 9.97
N GLN A 175 13.38 4.44 10.86
CA GLN A 175 13.22 4.03 12.27
C GLN A 175 12.29 4.96 13.03
N GLN A 176 12.39 6.28 12.81
CA GLN A 176 11.48 7.25 13.41
C GLN A 176 10.03 7.05 12.96
N HIS A 177 9.84 6.82 11.66
CA HIS A 177 8.53 6.52 11.09
C HIS A 177 7.95 5.20 11.64
N PHE A 178 8.78 4.16 11.71
CA PHE A 178 8.40 2.86 12.28
C PHE A 178 7.97 2.99 13.75
N LYS A 179 8.74 3.71 14.57
CA LYS A 179 8.40 3.95 15.98
C LYS A 179 7.06 4.66 16.14
N MET A 180 6.81 5.69 15.33
CA MET A 180 5.53 6.40 15.32
C MET A 180 4.35 5.46 15.01
N PHE A 181 4.53 4.53 14.07
CA PHE A 181 3.52 3.52 13.74
C PHE A 181 3.29 2.56 14.91
N CYS A 182 4.35 2.02 15.52
CA CYS A 182 4.22 1.16 16.70
C CYS A 182 3.47 1.85 17.85
N ASP A 183 3.82 3.10 18.16
CA ASP A 183 3.24 3.85 19.28
C ASP A 183 1.76 4.15 19.08
N ARG A 184 1.34 4.45 17.84
CA ARG A 184 -0.03 4.90 17.54
C ARG A 184 -0.97 3.80 17.05
N ALA A 185 -0.44 2.74 16.47
CA ALA A 185 -1.27 1.70 15.87
C ALA A 185 -1.90 0.75 16.90
N GLY A 186 -1.35 0.72 18.13
CA GLY A 186 -1.74 -0.25 19.15
C GLY A 186 -1.52 -1.71 18.70
N ILE A 187 -0.61 -1.91 17.75
CA ILE A 187 -0.23 -3.22 17.20
C ILE A 187 1.29 -3.36 17.22
N LEU A 188 1.74 -4.59 17.41
CA LEU A 188 3.15 -4.92 17.43
C LEU A 188 3.63 -5.11 15.99
N LEU A 189 4.54 -4.24 15.56
CA LEU A 189 5.22 -4.33 14.27
C LEU A 189 6.67 -4.79 14.45
N GLU A 190 7.21 -5.41 13.41
CA GLU A 190 8.62 -5.71 13.23
C GLU A 190 9.15 -4.99 11.98
N LEU A 191 10.41 -4.56 12.03
CA LEU A 191 11.07 -3.82 10.96
C LEU A 191 12.12 -4.73 10.30
N ASP A 192 11.94 -5.00 9.02
CA ASP A 192 12.93 -5.67 8.20
C ASP A 192 13.60 -4.70 7.24
N VAL A 193 14.90 -4.88 7.06
CA VAL A 193 15.73 -4.14 6.11
C VAL A 193 16.51 -5.16 5.28
N ALA A 194 16.21 -5.26 3.98
CA ALA A 194 16.87 -6.18 3.07
C ALA A 194 17.67 -5.42 2.00
N ASN A 195 18.86 -5.91 1.68
CA ASN A 195 19.67 -5.33 0.61
C ASN A 195 19.15 -5.80 -0.75
N LEU A 196 18.87 -4.86 -1.66
CA LEU A 196 18.40 -5.20 -3.00
C LEU A 196 19.53 -5.80 -3.87
N SER A 197 20.79 -5.39 -3.63
CA SER A 197 21.97 -5.92 -4.33
C SER A 197 22.29 -7.40 -4.06
N SER A 198 21.68 -8.01 -3.03
CA SER A 198 21.87 -9.45 -2.72
C SER A 198 20.86 -10.38 -3.40
N ARG A 199 19.85 -9.85 -4.12
CA ARG A 199 18.82 -10.68 -4.78
C ARG A 199 19.11 -11.04 -6.23
N GLU A 200 20.13 -10.46 -6.87
CA GLU A 200 20.52 -10.83 -8.24
C GLU A 200 21.20 -12.21 -8.35
N GLY A 201 21.48 -12.89 -7.22
CA GLY A 201 22.07 -14.23 -7.18
C GLY A 201 21.10 -15.40 -6.92
N ALA A 202 19.79 -15.15 -6.88
CA ALA A 202 18.76 -16.18 -6.62
C ALA A 202 17.59 -16.08 -7.60
N ARG A 203 17.89 -15.91 -8.89
CA ARG A 203 16.95 -16.13 -9.99
C ARG A 203 17.05 -17.57 -10.49
#